data_AF-A0AAW6DAI4-F1
#
_entry.id   AF-A0AAW6DAI4-F1
#
_cell.length_a   1.000
_cell.length_b   1.000
_cell.length_c   1.000
_cell.angle_alpha   90.00
_cell.angle_beta   90.00
_cell.angle_gamma   90.00
#
_symmetry.space_group_name_H-M   'P 1'
#
loop_
_entity.id
_entity.type
_entity.pdbx_description
1 polymer ?
#
loop_
_entity_poly.entity_id
_entity_poly.type
_entity_poly.pdbx_seq_one_letter_code
_entity_poly.pdbx_strand_id
1 'polypeptide(L)'
;MENVVVSIFDIESEAFQAFSELKQFGQTENTNLAQASIVKAENGVVNVKDSFDLMDSLGDDYFEGGLIGSLIGILGGPLGVLFGFAAGGAIGASVGSDKELANSVLITTVSNKLTNGEVAIIALVQENDESVLNSIFEKYQVHIARWDVATVAAEIESALKIQEDLEHQAKARLIADKKEARREKFDKLKANIKEKFSKKN
;
A
#
# COMPACT_ATOMS: atom_id res chain seq x y z
N MET A 1 -10.02 -1.59 -22.45
CA MET A 1 -10.40 -1.88 -21.04
C MET A 1 -9.48 -1.10 -20.13
N GLU A 2 -9.95 -0.65 -18.97
CA GLU A 2 -9.15 0.15 -18.02
C GLU A 2 -8.65 -0.74 -16.88
N ASN A 3 -7.34 -0.89 -16.78
CA ASN A 3 -6.71 -1.82 -15.87
C ASN A 3 -5.64 -1.13 -15.02
N VAL A 4 -5.48 -1.62 -13.80
CA VAL A 4 -4.24 -1.47 -13.03
C VAL A 4 -3.38 -2.69 -13.30
N VAL A 5 -2.22 -2.48 -13.90
CA VAL A 5 -1.21 -3.50 -14.18
C VAL A 5 -0.14 -3.42 -13.12
N VAL A 6 0.18 -4.55 -12.49
CA VAL A 6 1.33 -4.68 -11.60
C VAL A 6 2.31 -5.68 -12.20
N SER A 7 3.53 -5.21 -12.42
CA SER A 7 4.65 -6.00 -12.95
C SER A 7 5.73 -6.08 -11.88
N ILE A 8 5.93 -7.26 -11.27
CA ILE A 8 6.93 -7.51 -10.23
C ILE A 8 8.17 -8.12 -10.88
N PHE A 9 9.33 -7.55 -10.61
CA PHE A 9 10.61 -7.94 -11.20
C PHE A 9 11.54 -8.51 -10.12
N ASP A 10 12.19 -9.62 -10.45
CA ASP A 10 13.17 -10.26 -9.57
C ASP A 10 14.49 -9.46 -9.52
N ILE A 11 14.79 -8.71 -10.60
CA ILE A 11 16.04 -7.97 -10.77
C ILE A 11 15.74 -6.47 -10.84
N GLU A 12 16.24 -5.71 -9.86
CA GLU A 12 16.02 -4.26 -9.73
C GLU A 12 16.41 -3.48 -11.00
N SER A 13 17.56 -3.78 -11.61
CA SER A 13 17.99 -3.10 -12.84
C SER A 13 17.05 -3.33 -14.02
N GLU A 14 16.44 -4.51 -14.11
CA GLU A 14 15.46 -4.84 -15.17
C GLU A 14 14.18 -4.03 -14.98
N ALA A 15 13.72 -3.88 -13.74
CA ALA A 15 12.56 -3.04 -13.42
C ALA A 15 12.78 -1.57 -13.83
N PHE A 16 13.93 -0.99 -13.49
CA PHE A 16 14.26 0.38 -13.87
C PHE A 16 14.40 0.56 -15.39
N GLN A 17 14.94 -0.45 -16.08
CA GLN A 17 15.03 -0.44 -17.53
C GLN A 17 13.65 -0.52 -18.17
N ALA A 18 12.81 -1.46 -17.74
CA ALA A 18 11.43 -1.58 -18.19
C ALA A 18 10.62 -0.30 -17.94
N PHE A 19 10.79 0.34 -16.77
CA PHE A 19 10.13 1.59 -16.45
C PHE A 19 10.59 2.75 -17.32
N SER A 20 11.88 2.80 -17.66
CA SER A 20 12.43 3.80 -18.58
C SER A 20 11.90 3.64 -20.00
N GLU A 21 11.71 2.41 -20.46
CA GLU A 21 11.06 2.12 -21.74
C GLU A 21 9.58 2.46 -21.71
N LEU A 22 8.89 2.16 -20.60
CA LEU A 22 7.50 2.53 -20.40
C LEU A 22 7.29 4.05 -20.43
N LYS A 23 8.23 4.84 -19.88
CA LYS A 23 8.23 6.32 -20.02
C LYS A 23 8.35 6.80 -21.46
N GLN A 24 9.03 6.04 -22.31
CA GLN A 24 9.22 6.34 -23.72
C GLN A 24 8.11 5.76 -24.60
N PHE A 25 7.22 4.95 -24.02
CA PHE A 25 6.12 4.34 -24.73
C PHE A 25 5.17 5.44 -25.24
N GLY A 26 5.04 5.52 -26.56
CA GLY A 26 4.09 6.42 -27.21
C GLY A 26 2.67 5.86 -27.08
N GLN A 27 1.72 6.72 -26.73
CA GLN A 27 0.30 6.40 -26.70
C GLN A 27 -0.11 5.86 -28.09
N THR A 28 -0.80 4.73 -28.13
CA THR A 28 -1.29 4.11 -29.37
C THR A 28 -2.80 4.10 -29.40
N GLU A 29 -3.43 3.87 -30.55
CA GLU A 29 -4.90 3.80 -30.66
C GLU A 29 -5.54 2.76 -29.72
N ASN A 30 -4.80 1.70 -29.36
CA ASN A 30 -5.32 0.56 -28.59
C ASN A 30 -4.71 0.42 -27.20
N THR A 31 -3.72 1.23 -26.85
CA THR A 31 -3.01 1.16 -25.58
C THR A 31 -2.62 2.57 -25.18
N ASN A 32 -3.29 3.06 -24.14
CA ASN A 32 -2.96 4.31 -23.49
C ASN A 32 -2.43 4.07 -22.08
N LEU A 33 -1.42 4.83 -21.69
CA LEU A 33 -0.83 4.82 -20.36
C LEU A 33 -1.16 6.14 -19.66
N ALA A 34 -1.97 6.09 -18.62
CA ALA A 34 -2.37 7.29 -17.89
C ALA A 34 -1.30 7.66 -16.84
N GLN A 35 -0.93 6.70 -16.00
CA GLN A 35 -0.01 6.91 -14.89
C GLN A 35 0.82 5.64 -14.64
N ALA A 36 2.06 5.80 -14.19
CA ALA A 36 2.84 4.67 -13.68
C ALA A 36 3.79 5.09 -12.56
N SER A 37 4.03 4.17 -11.64
CA SER A 37 4.99 4.31 -10.55
C SER A 37 5.83 3.05 -10.44
N ILE A 38 7.14 3.24 -10.26
CA ILE A 38 8.04 2.16 -9.86
C ILE A 38 8.24 2.24 -8.35
N VAL A 39 7.98 1.13 -7.68
CA VAL A 39 8.05 0.99 -6.23
C VAL A 39 8.99 -0.13 -5.84
N LYS A 40 9.59 -0.03 -4.66
CA LYS A 40 10.44 -1.07 -4.10
C LYS A 40 10.03 -1.35 -2.67
N ALA A 41 9.92 -2.63 -2.34
CA ALA A 41 9.77 -3.05 -0.96
C ALA A 41 11.13 -2.98 -0.26
N GLU A 42 11.28 -2.06 0.69
CA GLU A 42 12.50 -1.90 1.49
C GLU A 42 12.13 -1.74 2.96
N ASN A 43 12.78 -2.52 3.82
CA ASN A 43 12.49 -2.58 5.27
C ASN A 43 11.00 -2.81 5.54
N GLY A 44 10.39 -3.53 4.60
CA GLY A 44 8.99 -3.85 4.53
C GLY A 44 8.01 -2.70 4.35
N VAL A 45 8.48 -1.56 3.87
CA VAL A 45 7.59 -0.52 3.39
C VAL A 45 7.73 -0.46 1.87
N VAL A 46 6.61 -0.29 1.18
CA VAL A 46 6.63 -0.01 -0.26
C VAL A 46 6.99 1.47 -0.44
N ASN A 47 8.14 1.72 -1.05
CA ASN A 47 8.65 3.06 -1.30
C ASN A 47 8.61 3.37 -2.80
N VAL A 48 8.08 4.53 -3.16
CA VAL A 48 8.13 5.03 -4.54
C VAL A 48 9.58 5.39 -4.88
N LYS A 49 10.07 4.88 -6.00
CA LYS A 49 11.39 5.21 -6.54
C LYS A 49 11.31 6.28 -7.61
N ASP A 50 10.29 6.21 -8.47
CA ASP A 50 10.03 7.18 -9.53
C ASP A 50 8.56 7.02 -9.98
N SER A 51 7.98 8.06 -10.54
CA SER A 51 6.60 8.09 -11.00
C SER A 51 6.46 9.04 -12.17
N PHE A 52 5.52 8.77 -13.05
CA PHE A 52 5.13 9.72 -14.06
C PHE A 52 3.62 9.67 -14.30
N ASP A 53 3.09 10.81 -14.68
CA ASP A 53 1.70 11.02 -15.01
C ASP A 53 1.65 11.64 -16.41
N LEU A 54 0.99 10.98 -17.35
CA LEU A 54 0.85 11.41 -18.74
C LEU A 54 -0.52 12.02 -19.01
N MET A 55 -1.49 11.80 -18.12
CA MET A 55 -2.81 12.39 -18.16
C MET A 55 -2.97 13.21 -16.89
N ASP A 56 -2.48 14.46 -16.92
CA ASP A 56 -2.70 15.45 -15.86
C ASP A 56 -4.14 15.34 -15.34
N SER A 57 -4.29 14.76 -14.14
CA SER A 57 -5.55 14.54 -13.43
C SER A 57 -6.59 13.66 -14.16
N LEU A 58 -6.36 12.35 -14.20
CA LEU A 58 -7.46 11.41 -13.94
C LEU A 58 -7.51 11.10 -12.43
N GLY A 59 -8.17 11.94 -11.63
CA GLY A 59 -8.58 11.51 -10.29
C GLY A 59 -8.53 12.48 -9.13
N ASP A 60 -8.30 13.79 -9.34
CA ASP A 60 -8.33 14.77 -8.23
C ASP A 60 -9.66 14.75 -7.46
N ASP A 61 -10.77 14.34 -8.09
CA ASP A 61 -12.10 14.37 -7.50
C ASP A 61 -12.43 13.18 -6.57
N TYR A 62 -11.71 12.05 -6.63
CA TYR A 62 -12.10 10.83 -5.91
C TYR A 62 -11.05 10.29 -4.93
N PHE A 63 -9.76 10.48 -5.19
CA PHE A 63 -8.67 9.98 -4.35
C PHE A 63 -7.57 11.03 -4.19
N GLU A 64 -7.17 11.31 -2.95
CA GLU A 64 -6.06 12.22 -2.67
C GLU A 64 -4.76 11.64 -3.26
N GLY A 65 -4.20 12.29 -4.29
CA GLY A 65 -3.03 11.82 -5.03
C GLY A 65 -3.30 10.78 -6.13
N GLY A 66 -4.57 10.59 -6.52
CA GLY A 66 -4.98 9.68 -7.59
C GLY A 66 -4.99 8.19 -7.20
N LEU A 67 -5.47 7.34 -8.10
CA LEU A 67 -5.68 5.90 -7.84
C LEU A 67 -4.38 5.18 -7.45
N ILE A 68 -3.31 5.36 -8.22
CA ILE A 68 -2.02 4.70 -7.93
C ILE A 68 -1.39 5.27 -6.65
N GLY A 69 -1.48 6.58 -6.44
CA GLY A 69 -0.97 7.23 -5.24
C GLY A 69 -1.65 6.70 -3.97
N SER A 70 -2.99 6.60 -3.99
CA SER A 70 -3.75 6.04 -2.88
C SER A 70 -3.46 4.57 -2.64
N LEU A 71 -3.34 3.76 -3.71
CA LEU A 71 -2.92 2.37 -3.59
C LEU A 71 -1.56 2.27 -2.88
N ILE A 72 -0.54 2.98 -3.38
CA ILE A 72 0.81 2.96 -2.79
C ILE A 72 0.78 3.48 -1.36
N GLY A 73 -0.03 4.49 -1.06
CA GLY A 73 -0.23 5.02 0.29
C GLY A 73 -0.74 3.95 1.27
N ILE A 74 -1.65 3.08 0.82
CA ILE A 74 -2.11 1.93 1.63
C ILE A 74 -1.00 0.89 1.79
N LEU A 75 -0.28 0.54 0.73
CA LEU A 75 0.80 -0.46 0.77
C LEU A 75 1.99 0.00 1.64
N GLY A 76 2.32 1.28 1.58
CA GLY A 76 3.37 1.91 2.39
C GLY A 76 2.89 2.36 3.78
N GLY A 77 1.58 2.31 4.03
CA GLY A 77 0.94 2.79 5.26
C GLY A 77 0.85 1.75 6.37
N PRO A 78 0.26 2.12 7.52
CA PRO A 78 0.08 1.22 8.66
C PRO A 78 -0.74 -0.04 8.34
N LEU A 79 -1.68 0.04 7.38
CA LEU A 79 -2.41 -1.12 6.90
C LEU A 79 -1.50 -2.07 6.12
N GLY A 80 -0.68 -1.58 5.19
CA GLY A 80 0.30 -2.39 4.48
C GLY A 80 1.27 -3.13 5.41
N VAL A 81 1.72 -2.46 6.47
CA VAL A 81 2.53 -3.07 7.54
C VAL A 81 1.80 -4.28 8.15
N LEU A 82 0.50 -4.14 8.47
CA LEU A 82 -0.32 -5.23 9.04
C LEU A 82 -0.57 -6.37 8.06
N PHE A 83 -0.65 -6.07 6.76
CA PHE A 83 -0.76 -7.07 5.69
C PHE A 83 0.56 -7.79 5.38
N GLY A 84 1.62 -7.51 6.13
CA GLY A 84 2.87 -8.27 6.05
C GLY A 84 3.91 -7.65 5.12
N PHE A 85 3.71 -6.43 4.61
CA PHE A 85 4.76 -5.74 3.88
C PHE A 85 5.98 -5.50 4.79
N ALA A 86 5.78 -5.06 6.06
CA ALA A 86 6.79 -4.49 6.99
C ALA A 86 7.90 -5.41 7.49
N ALA A 87 7.68 -6.71 7.45
CA ALA A 87 8.62 -7.65 8.00
C ALA A 87 8.47 -8.92 7.20
N GLY A 88 9.58 -9.44 6.66
CA GLY A 88 9.64 -10.80 6.11
C GLY A 88 9.43 -11.86 7.20
N GLY A 89 8.30 -11.80 7.87
CA GLY A 89 7.96 -12.54 9.07
C GLY A 89 6.45 -12.68 9.12
N ALA A 90 5.99 -13.89 8.83
CA ALA A 90 4.63 -14.34 9.02
C ALA A 90 4.04 -13.83 10.34
N ILE A 91 3.25 -12.75 10.30
CA ILE A 91 2.27 -12.46 11.34
C ILE A 91 0.97 -13.13 10.88
N GLY A 92 0.93 -14.45 11.05
CA GLY A 92 -0.27 -15.22 11.39
C GLY A 92 -1.58 -14.94 10.65
N ALA A 93 -1.59 -14.96 9.32
CA ALA A 93 -2.79 -15.37 8.57
C ALA A 93 -2.45 -16.71 7.90
N SER A 94 -3.19 -17.77 8.25
CA SER A 94 -3.20 -18.98 7.44
C SER A 94 -3.63 -18.61 6.03
N VAL A 95 -2.66 -18.51 5.11
CA VAL A 95 -2.91 -18.15 3.72
C VAL A 95 -3.65 -19.31 3.07
N GLY A 96 -4.86 -19.03 2.60
CA GLY A 96 -5.62 -19.97 1.76
C GLY A 96 -4.82 -20.37 0.53
N SER A 97 -5.07 -21.58 0.03
CA SER A 97 -4.36 -22.19 -1.10
C SER A 97 -4.26 -21.26 -2.33
N ASP A 98 -3.24 -21.44 -3.17
CA ASP A 98 -2.93 -20.67 -4.40
C ASP A 98 -4.12 -20.37 -5.34
N LYS A 99 -5.21 -21.14 -5.25
CA LYS A 99 -6.46 -20.91 -5.98
C LYS A 99 -7.31 -19.74 -5.47
N GLU A 100 -7.16 -19.33 -4.21
CA GLU A 100 -7.87 -18.20 -3.60
C GLU A 100 -7.22 -16.85 -3.95
N LEU A 101 -5.90 -16.85 -4.16
CA LEU A 101 -5.11 -15.68 -4.61
C LEU A 101 -5.45 -15.23 -6.04
N ALA A 102 -5.92 -16.15 -6.90
CA ALA A 102 -6.36 -15.81 -8.26
C ALA A 102 -7.66 -14.99 -8.28
N ASN A 103 -8.43 -14.98 -7.18
CA ASN A 103 -9.62 -14.15 -6.95
C ASN A 103 -9.37 -13.03 -5.92
N SER A 104 -8.11 -12.79 -5.51
CA SER A 104 -7.83 -11.85 -4.41
C SER A 104 -7.61 -10.41 -4.87
N VAL A 105 -8.26 -9.51 -4.14
CA VAL A 105 -7.88 -8.14 -3.74
C VAL A 105 -6.42 -7.78 -4.10
N LEU A 106 -6.23 -6.72 -4.91
CA LEU A 106 -4.95 -6.29 -5.45
C LEU A 106 -3.93 -6.05 -4.32
N ILE A 107 -4.32 -5.31 -3.28
CA ILE A 107 -3.49 -4.98 -2.12
C ILE A 107 -2.93 -6.25 -1.49
N THR A 108 -3.76 -7.28 -1.32
CA THR A 108 -3.34 -8.56 -0.74
C THR A 108 -2.35 -9.28 -1.65
N THR A 109 -2.61 -9.29 -2.96
CA THR A 109 -1.72 -9.94 -3.94
C THR A 109 -0.35 -9.27 -3.98
N VAL A 110 -0.31 -7.95 -4.04
CA VAL A 110 0.95 -7.19 -4.03
C VAL A 110 1.66 -7.38 -2.69
N SER A 111 0.94 -7.43 -1.56
CA SER A 111 1.55 -7.65 -0.23
C SER A 111 2.21 -9.01 -0.05
N ASN A 112 1.65 -10.05 -0.67
CA ASN A 112 2.21 -11.39 -0.56
C ASN A 112 3.36 -11.63 -1.56
N LYS A 113 3.32 -10.98 -2.72
CA LYS A 113 4.28 -11.22 -3.81
C LYS A 113 5.45 -10.25 -3.84
N LEU A 114 5.29 -9.01 -3.36
CA LEU A 114 6.36 -8.02 -3.33
C LEU A 114 7.12 -8.10 -2.01
N THR A 115 8.10 -9.00 -1.98
CA THR A 115 8.98 -9.25 -0.84
C THR A 115 10.14 -8.25 -0.78
N ASN A 116 10.83 -8.22 0.36
CA ASN A 116 11.87 -7.22 0.61
C ASN A 116 13.03 -7.33 -0.39
N GLY A 117 13.31 -6.24 -1.11
CA GLY A 117 14.32 -6.15 -2.16
C GLY A 117 13.74 -6.21 -3.58
N GLU A 118 12.50 -6.70 -3.75
CA GLU A 118 11.83 -6.75 -5.04
C GLU A 118 11.27 -5.39 -5.45
N VAL A 119 11.15 -5.21 -6.76
CA VAL A 119 10.73 -3.96 -7.40
C VAL A 119 9.50 -4.25 -8.24
N ALA A 120 8.50 -3.37 -8.17
CA ALA A 120 7.30 -3.46 -8.99
C ALA A 120 7.06 -2.18 -9.76
N ILE A 121 6.51 -2.32 -10.97
CA ILE A 121 5.88 -1.23 -11.70
C ILE A 121 4.37 -1.37 -11.52
N ILE A 122 3.71 -0.32 -11.06
CA ILE A 122 2.25 -0.21 -10.97
C ILE A 122 1.83 0.83 -12.00
N ALA A 123 0.97 0.44 -12.94
CA ALA A 123 0.56 1.30 -14.05
C ALA A 123 -0.96 1.30 -14.21
N LEU A 124 -1.53 2.47 -14.46
CA LEU A 124 -2.92 2.67 -14.84
C LEU A 124 -2.96 2.79 -16.37
N VAL A 125 -3.59 1.82 -17.01
CA VAL A 125 -3.57 1.67 -18.46
C VAL A 125 -4.98 1.52 -19.00
N GLN A 126 -5.20 2.02 -20.20
CA GLN A 126 -6.34 1.67 -21.02
C GLN A 126 -5.83 0.84 -22.19
N GLU A 127 -6.01 -0.48 -22.13
CA GLU A 127 -5.52 -1.43 -23.13
C GLU A 127 -6.65 -2.27 -23.74
N ASN A 128 -6.63 -2.46 -25.05
CA ASN A 128 -7.49 -3.40 -25.76
C ASN A 128 -6.72 -4.65 -26.21
N ASP A 129 -5.38 -4.57 -26.22
CA ASP A 129 -4.46 -5.67 -26.50
C ASP A 129 -3.33 -5.67 -25.46
N GLU A 130 -3.33 -6.69 -24.59
CA GLU A 130 -2.33 -6.85 -23.53
C GLU A 130 -0.92 -7.11 -24.07
N SER A 131 -0.80 -7.62 -25.30
CA SER A 131 0.46 -8.03 -25.92
C SER A 131 1.42 -6.86 -26.07
N VAL A 132 0.88 -5.65 -26.25
CA VAL A 132 1.67 -4.42 -26.43
C VAL A 132 2.50 -4.13 -25.19
N LEU A 133 1.86 -4.05 -24.02
CA LEU A 133 2.57 -3.81 -22.76
C LEU A 133 3.35 -5.05 -22.30
N ASN A 134 2.81 -6.24 -22.51
CA ASN A 134 3.52 -7.48 -22.19
C ASN A 134 4.87 -7.56 -22.90
N SER A 135 4.96 -7.14 -24.17
CA SER A 135 6.23 -7.15 -24.93
C SER A 135 7.34 -6.30 -24.31
N ILE A 136 6.99 -5.26 -23.53
CA ILE A 136 7.95 -4.43 -22.80
C ILE A 136 8.51 -5.17 -21.59
N PHE A 137 7.67 -5.97 -20.92
CA PHE A 137 8.00 -6.61 -19.65
C PHE A 137 8.51 -8.06 -19.81
N GLU A 138 7.91 -8.87 -20.68
CA GLU A 138 8.17 -10.33 -20.82
C GLU A 138 9.57 -10.69 -21.34
N LYS A 139 10.35 -9.70 -21.77
CA LYS A 139 11.78 -9.87 -22.04
C LYS A 139 12.65 -9.97 -20.77
N TYR A 140 12.07 -9.71 -19.61
CA TYR A 140 12.68 -9.78 -18.29
C TYR A 140 12.06 -10.90 -17.45
N GLN A 141 12.65 -11.19 -16.29
CA GLN A 141 12.04 -12.09 -15.31
C GLN A 141 10.99 -11.31 -14.52
N VAL A 142 9.74 -11.40 -14.98
CA VAL A 142 8.63 -10.59 -14.49
C VAL A 142 7.37 -11.39 -14.24
N HIS A 143 6.65 -11.03 -13.19
CA HIS A 143 5.29 -11.46 -12.92
C HIS A 143 4.32 -10.31 -13.18
N ILE A 144 3.46 -10.47 -14.18
CA ILE A 144 2.47 -9.47 -14.58
C ILE A 144 1.09 -9.90 -14.09
N ALA A 145 0.36 -8.99 -13.46
CA ALA A 145 -1.02 -9.18 -13.06
C ALA A 145 -1.85 -7.93 -13.35
N ARG A 146 -3.13 -8.12 -13.63
CA ARG A 146 -4.05 -7.06 -14.07
C ARG A 146 -5.33 -7.11 -13.27
N TRP A 147 -5.83 -5.94 -12.90
CA TRP A 147 -7.12 -5.78 -12.25
C TRP A 147 -7.90 -4.66 -12.91
N ASP A 148 -9.22 -4.83 -12.97
CA ASP A 148 -10.13 -3.79 -13.40
C ASP A 148 -10.05 -2.58 -12.44
N VAL A 149 -10.01 -1.38 -13.02
CA VAL A 149 -9.86 -0.12 -12.25
C VAL A 149 -10.98 0.08 -11.25
N ALA A 150 -12.22 -0.26 -11.58
CA ALA A 150 -13.35 -0.08 -10.67
C ALA A 150 -13.25 -1.02 -9.45
N THR A 151 -12.72 -2.23 -9.66
CA THR A 151 -12.45 -3.17 -8.56
C THR A 151 -11.39 -2.63 -7.61
N VAL A 152 -10.29 -2.10 -8.16
CA VAL A 152 -9.20 -1.52 -7.36
C VAL A 152 -9.67 -0.27 -6.61
N ALA A 153 -10.46 0.59 -7.25
CA ALA A 153 -11.01 1.78 -6.60
C ALA A 153 -11.90 1.43 -5.39
N ALA A 154 -12.81 0.46 -5.55
CA ALA A 154 -13.69 0.02 -4.45
C ALA A 154 -12.87 -0.57 -3.29
N GLU A 155 -11.80 -1.29 -3.60
CA GLU A 155 -10.89 -1.86 -2.62
C GLU A 155 -10.13 -0.79 -1.83
N ILE A 156 -9.59 0.22 -2.51
CA ILE A 156 -8.91 1.38 -1.88
C ILE A 156 -9.90 2.12 -0.97
N GLU A 157 -11.11 2.41 -1.44
CA GLU A 157 -12.14 3.09 -0.63
C GLU A 157 -12.45 2.31 0.65
N SER A 158 -12.57 0.98 0.55
CA SER A 158 -12.78 0.11 1.71
C SER A 158 -11.60 0.16 2.68
N ALA A 159 -10.37 0.12 2.17
CA ALA A 159 -9.17 0.18 3.01
C ALA A 159 -9.05 1.52 3.74
N LEU A 160 -9.34 2.65 3.06
CA LEU A 160 -9.32 3.98 3.67
C LEU A 160 -10.34 4.11 4.81
N LYS A 161 -11.57 3.61 4.62
CA LYS A 161 -12.60 3.59 5.68
C LYS A 161 -12.15 2.78 6.90
N ILE A 162 -11.51 1.63 6.68
CA ILE A 162 -10.95 0.81 7.76
C ILE A 162 -9.84 1.57 8.49
N GLN A 163 -8.95 2.24 7.76
CA GLN A 163 -7.87 3.03 8.36
C GLN A 163 -8.42 4.16 9.23
N GLU A 164 -9.41 4.90 8.74
CA GLU A 164 -10.06 5.99 9.47
C GLU A 164 -10.71 5.50 10.79
N ASP A 165 -11.48 4.40 10.73
CA ASP A 165 -12.09 3.80 11.92
C ASP A 165 -11.03 3.34 12.93
N LEU A 166 -9.99 2.64 12.47
CA LEU A 166 -8.88 2.22 13.33
C LEU A 166 -8.16 3.41 13.96
N GLU A 167 -7.94 4.49 13.22
CA GLU A 167 -7.35 5.71 13.75
C GLU A 167 -8.21 6.35 14.84
N HIS A 168 -9.52 6.45 14.62
CA HIS A 168 -10.46 6.98 15.61
C HIS A 168 -10.45 6.16 16.90
N GLN A 169 -10.51 4.83 16.76
CA GLN A 169 -10.46 3.91 17.90
C GLN A 169 -9.12 4.01 18.65
N ALA A 170 -8.00 4.07 17.93
CA ALA A 170 -6.68 4.22 18.52
C ALA A 170 -6.54 5.55 19.27
N LYS A 171 -6.98 6.68 18.67
CA LYS A 171 -6.99 8.00 19.31
C LYS A 171 -7.85 8.00 20.57
N ALA A 172 -9.04 7.41 20.52
CA ALA A 172 -9.93 7.32 21.68
C ALA A 172 -9.31 6.51 22.83
N ARG A 173 -8.69 5.36 22.53
CA ARG A 173 -7.97 4.54 23.53
C ARG A 173 -6.80 5.31 24.15
N LEU A 174 -5.96 5.96 23.35
CA LEU A 174 -4.84 6.76 23.86
C LEU A 174 -5.29 7.91 24.79
N ILE A 175 -6.45 8.52 24.51
CA ILE A 175 -7.02 9.55 25.39
C ILE A 175 -7.51 8.93 26.70
N ALA A 176 -8.20 7.78 26.64
CA ALA A 176 -8.67 7.07 27.82
C ALA A 176 -7.50 6.65 28.73
N ASP A 177 -6.47 6.03 28.16
CA ASP A 177 -5.27 5.55 28.87
C ASP A 177 -4.52 6.72 29.53
N LYS A 178 -4.37 7.86 28.83
CA LYS A 178 -3.78 9.07 29.41
C LYS A 178 -4.58 9.60 30.60
N LYS A 179 -5.92 9.54 30.53
CA LYS A 179 -6.80 9.98 31.62
C LYS A 179 -6.70 9.05 32.82
N GLU A 180 -6.66 7.74 32.60
CA GLU A 180 -6.49 6.73 33.64
C GLU A 180 -5.12 6.85 34.31
N ALA A 181 -4.04 6.90 33.53
CA ALA A 181 -2.68 7.06 34.06
C ALA A 181 -2.52 8.38 34.85
N ARG A 182 -3.18 9.47 34.45
CA ARG A 182 -3.19 10.73 35.21
C ARG A 182 -3.93 10.57 36.54
N ARG A 183 -5.04 9.84 36.56
CA ARG A 183 -5.82 9.56 37.76
C ARG A 183 -5.03 8.69 38.74
N GLU A 184 -4.40 7.63 38.27
CA GLU A 184 -3.52 6.79 39.11
C GLU A 184 -2.36 7.58 39.71
N LYS A 185 -1.70 8.44 38.92
CA LYS A 185 -0.62 9.32 39.43
C LYS A 185 -1.14 10.28 40.49
N PHE A 186 -2.33 10.83 40.31
CA PHE A 186 -2.96 11.73 41.27
C PHE A 186 -3.36 11.01 42.57
N ASP A 187 -3.90 9.80 42.47
CA ASP A 187 -4.26 8.98 43.62
C ASP A 187 -3.01 8.55 44.41
N LYS A 188 -1.92 8.16 43.73
CA LYS A 188 -0.61 7.89 44.36
C LYS A 188 -0.04 9.12 45.05
N LEU A 189 -0.14 10.30 44.44
CA LEU A 189 0.33 11.55 45.04
C LEU A 189 -0.47 11.88 46.32
N LYS A 190 -1.80 11.74 46.28
CA LYS A 190 -2.68 11.97 47.42
C LYS A 190 -2.39 11.00 48.57
N ALA A 191 -2.16 9.71 48.26
CA ALA A 191 -1.78 8.71 49.24
C ALA A 191 -0.43 9.05 49.91
N ASN A 192 0.59 9.39 49.12
CA ASN A 192 1.91 9.79 49.63
C ASN A 192 1.86 11.04 50.51
N ILE A 193 1.04 12.02 50.14
CA ILE A 193 0.82 13.22 50.96
C ILE A 193 0.19 12.84 52.30
N LYS A 194 -0.91 12.06 52.29
CA LYS A 194 -1.58 11.62 53.51
C LYS A 194 -0.64 10.85 54.43
N GLU A 195 0.19 9.97 53.90
CA GLU A 195 1.17 9.21 54.69
C GLU A 195 2.21 10.13 55.35
N LYS A 196 2.75 11.11 54.61
CA LYS A 196 3.72 12.08 55.16
C LYS A 196 3.14 12.96 56.28
N PHE A 197 1.86 13.33 56.18
CA PHE A 197 1.19 14.13 57.23
C PHE A 197 0.77 13.28 58.45
N SER A 198 0.57 11.97 58.28
CA SER A 198 0.19 11.06 59.37
C SER A 198 1.37 10.66 60.27
N LYS A 199 2.60 10.69 59.75
CA LYS A 199 3.83 10.38 60.50
C LYS A 199 4.37 11.53 61.36
N LYS A 200 3.70 12.70 61.37
CA LYS A 200 4.16 13.91 62.08
C LYS A 200 3.32 14.28 63.31
N ASN A 201 2.39 13.40 63.73
CA ASN A 201 1.64 13.49 64.98
C ASN A 201 2.04 12.35 65.91
#